data_AF-A0A699R4Z3-F1
#
_entry.id   AF-A0A699R4Z3-F1
#
_cell.length_a   1.000
_cell.length_b   1.000
_cell.length_c   1.000
_cell.angle_alpha   90.00
_cell.angle_beta   90.00
_cell.angle_gamma   90.00
#
_symmetry.space_group_name_H-M   'P 1'
#
loop_
_entity.id
_entity.type
_entity.pdbx_description
1 polymer ?
#
loop_
_entity_poly.entity_id
_entity_poly.type
_entity_poly.pdbx_seq_one_letter_code
_entity_poly.pdbx_strand_id
1 'polypeptide(L)'
;MVNCNPSRTPIDTDSKMGPEGVAVQDPTLYRSLVGGLQYLTFTRPDLSYAVQQICLYMHDPREPHFAALKRILRYVRGDNLLSWSSKRQHTISRSSAEAEYRGIANVVAETAWLRNLLREL
;
A
#
# COMPACT_ATOMS: atom_id res chain seq x y z
N MET A 1 24.13 4.55 3.20
CA MET A 1 23.20 4.64 4.36
C MET A 1 23.23 3.33 5.14
N VAL A 2 24.20 3.10 6.03
CA VAL A 2 24.39 1.76 6.66
C VAL A 2 23.66 1.63 8.01
N ASN A 3 23.36 2.72 8.71
CA ASN A 3 22.75 2.71 10.05
C ASN A 3 21.39 3.43 10.09
N CYS A 4 20.33 2.87 9.51
CA CYS A 4 18.99 3.42 9.67
C CYS A 4 18.18 2.53 10.62
N ASN A 5 17.73 3.10 11.74
CA ASN A 5 16.91 2.39 12.73
C ASN A 5 15.57 1.98 12.07
N PRO A 6 15.22 0.68 11.98
CA PRO A 6 14.05 0.24 11.25
C PRO A 6 12.76 0.74 11.90
N SER A 7 11.83 1.26 11.11
CA SER A 7 10.51 1.67 11.59
C SER A 7 9.50 0.55 11.40
N ARG A 8 8.72 0.23 12.45
CA ARG A 8 7.73 -0.85 12.43
C ARG A 8 6.46 -0.52 11.65
N THR A 9 6.12 0.76 11.49
CA THR A 9 4.93 1.20 10.74
C THR A 9 5.31 2.16 9.61
N PRO A 10 4.66 2.06 8.44
CA PRO A 10 4.95 2.91 7.29
C PRO A 10 4.43 4.34 7.47
N ILE A 11 3.43 4.55 8.34
CA ILE A 11 2.88 5.87 8.69
C ILE A 11 2.93 6.12 10.20
N ASP A 12 2.92 7.39 10.57
CA ASP A 12 2.73 7.85 11.94
C ASP A 12 1.23 8.12 12.19
N THR A 13 0.69 7.66 13.30
CA THR A 13 -0.75 7.78 13.61
C THR A 13 -1.12 9.16 14.14
N ASP A 14 -0.16 9.93 14.64
CA ASP A 14 -0.43 11.20 15.33
C ASP A 14 -0.18 12.45 14.48
N SER A 15 0.56 12.34 13.36
CA SER A 15 0.87 13.49 12.51
C SER A 15 0.00 13.51 11.24
N LYS A 16 -1.07 14.31 11.23
CA LYS A 16 -1.68 14.71 9.95
C LYS A 16 -0.67 15.57 9.18
N MET A 17 -0.25 15.12 7.99
CA MET A 17 0.66 15.90 7.15
C MET A 17 -0.06 17.16 6.66
N GLY A 18 0.17 18.27 7.34
CA GLY A 18 -0.31 19.58 6.92
C GLY A 18 0.59 20.17 5.84
N PRO A 19 0.13 21.21 5.12
CA PRO A 19 0.97 21.94 4.18
C PRO A 19 2.08 22.73 4.89
N GLU A 20 2.18 22.77 6.21
CA GLU A 20 3.14 23.63 6.91
C GLU A 20 4.55 23.04 6.94
N GLY A 21 5.56 23.79 6.49
CA GLY A 21 6.95 23.36 6.52
C GLY A 21 7.84 24.06 5.48
N VAL A 22 9.16 23.92 5.65
CA VAL A 22 10.16 24.43 4.71
C VAL A 22 10.15 23.59 3.43
N ALA A 23 10.25 24.24 2.27
CA ALA A 23 10.35 23.56 0.98
C ALA A 23 11.62 22.68 0.92
N VAL A 24 11.50 21.49 0.33
CA VAL A 24 12.64 20.59 0.16
C VAL A 24 13.64 21.21 -0.81
N GLN A 25 14.94 21.16 -0.47
CA GLN A 25 15.99 21.76 -1.30
C GLN A 25 16.12 21.14 -2.69
N ASP A 26 15.94 19.82 -2.82
CA ASP A 26 15.92 19.12 -4.11
C ASP A 26 14.58 18.37 -4.34
N PRO A 27 13.62 19.01 -5.02
CA PRO A 27 12.35 18.39 -5.40
C PRO A 27 12.50 17.19 -6.36
N THR A 28 13.58 17.14 -7.15
CA THR A 28 13.80 16.11 -8.16
C THR A 28 14.09 14.76 -7.51
N LEU A 29 14.95 14.78 -6.48
CA LEU A 29 15.26 13.60 -5.68
C LEU A 29 14.02 13.07 -4.95
N TYR A 30 13.17 13.95 -4.40
CA TYR A 30 11.90 13.54 -3.80
C TYR A 30 11.01 12.81 -4.81
N ARG A 31 10.82 13.39 -6.00
CA ARG A 31 9.97 12.80 -7.05
C ARG A 31 10.48 11.44 -7.53
N SER A 32 11.79 11.31 -7.73
CA SER A 32 12.43 10.05 -8.13
C SER A 32 12.21 8.94 -7.09
N LEU A 33 12.41 9.24 -5.80
CA LEU A 33 12.23 8.28 -4.72
C LEU A 33 10.77 7.85 -4.55
N VAL A 34 9.84 8.80 -4.59
CA VAL A 34 8.41 8.50 -4.50
C VAL A 34 7.95 7.68 -5.71
N GLY A 35 8.45 7.98 -6.91
CA GLY A 35 8.20 7.16 -8.11
C GLY A 35 8.66 5.72 -7.93
N GLY A 36 9.86 5.50 -7.37
CA GLY A 36 10.34 4.16 -7.04
C GLY A 36 9.46 3.45 -6.00
N LEU A 37 8.98 4.17 -4.98
CA LEU A 37 8.04 3.61 -4.00
C LEU A 37 6.67 3.29 -4.59
N GLN A 38 6.20 4.06 -5.58
CA GLN A 38 4.95 3.79 -6.29
C GLN A 38 5.03 2.47 -7.06
N TYR A 39 6.19 2.11 -7.63
CA TYR A 39 6.34 0.79 -8.24
C TYR A 39 6.30 -0.35 -7.20
N LEU A 40 6.81 -0.11 -6.00
CA LEU A 40 6.78 -1.08 -4.91
C LEU A 40 5.37 -1.39 -4.40
N THR A 41 4.37 -0.52 -4.58
CA THR A 41 3.00 -0.80 -4.12
C THR A 41 2.33 -1.93 -4.89
N PHE A 42 2.78 -2.23 -6.12
CA PHE A 42 2.26 -3.37 -6.90
C PHE A 42 2.54 -4.72 -6.23
N THR A 43 3.70 -4.86 -5.59
CA THR A 43 4.10 -6.09 -4.89
C THR A 43 3.91 -6.02 -3.38
N ARG A 44 3.73 -4.80 -2.83
CA ARG A 44 3.53 -4.54 -1.40
C ARG A 44 2.34 -3.61 -1.14
N PRO A 45 1.11 -4.15 -1.11
CA PRO A 45 -0.10 -3.36 -0.92
C PRO A 45 -0.22 -2.74 0.49
N ASP A 46 0.53 -3.25 1.48
CA ASP A 46 0.65 -2.67 2.83
C ASP A 46 1.23 -1.24 2.81
N LEU A 47 2.00 -0.91 1.78
CA LEU A 47 2.58 0.42 1.59
C LEU A 47 1.67 1.38 0.83
N SER A 48 0.64 0.88 0.15
CA SER A 48 -0.18 1.67 -0.78
C SER A 48 -0.71 2.95 -0.15
N TYR A 49 -1.23 2.87 1.07
CA TYR A 49 -1.74 4.06 1.76
C TYR A 49 -0.65 5.09 2.04
N ALA A 50 0.48 4.67 2.62
CA ALA A 50 1.57 5.58 2.97
C ALA A 50 2.22 6.22 1.73
N VAL A 51 2.38 5.45 0.65
CA VAL A 51 2.91 5.93 -0.62
C VAL A 51 1.93 6.90 -1.29
N GLN A 52 0.63 6.59 -1.28
CA GLN A 52 -0.39 7.51 -1.82
C GLN A 52 -0.37 8.87 -1.10
N GLN A 53 -0.17 8.89 0.23
CA GLN A 53 -0.09 10.15 0.99
C GLN A 53 1.08 11.04 0.55
N ILE A 54 2.27 10.49 0.30
CA ILE A 54 3.43 11.27 -0.16
C ILE A 54 3.30 11.69 -1.65
N CYS A 55 2.59 10.91 -2.47
CA CYS A 55 2.31 11.24 -3.87
C CYS A 55 1.46 12.51 -4.02
N LEU A 56 0.60 12.84 -3.06
CA LEU A 56 -0.21 14.06 -3.09
C LEU A 56 0.64 15.35 -3.14
N TYR A 57 1.87 15.31 -2.61
CA TYR A 57 2.75 16.48 -2.47
C TYR A 57 3.90 16.50 -3.50
N MET A 58 3.69 15.85 -4.65
CA MET A 58 4.64 15.81 -5.78
C MET A 58 5.04 17.18 -6.32
N HIS A 59 4.08 18.11 -6.36
CA HIS A 59 4.26 19.42 -6.97
C HIS A 59 5.04 20.38 -6.07
N ASP A 60 4.80 20.33 -4.75
CA ASP A 60 5.44 21.18 -3.73
C ASP A 60 5.86 20.33 -2.51
N PRO A 61 6.99 19.59 -2.61
CA PRO A 61 7.46 18.78 -1.50
C PRO A 61 8.06 19.64 -0.39
N ARG A 62 7.69 19.33 0.85
CA ARG A 62 8.15 20.02 2.07
C ARG A 62 8.85 19.03 2.99
N GLU A 63 9.68 19.53 3.90
CA GLU A 63 10.42 18.73 4.88
C GLU A 63 9.57 17.68 5.63
N PRO A 64 8.32 17.95 6.08
CA PRO A 64 7.49 16.90 6.69
C PRO A 64 7.17 15.75 5.72
N HIS A 65 6.92 16.05 4.44
CA HIS A 65 6.67 15.03 3.41
C HIS A 65 7.94 14.21 3.16
N PHE A 66 9.10 14.85 3.16
CA PHE A 66 10.40 14.18 3.03
C PHE A 66 10.72 13.32 4.26
N ALA A 67 10.31 13.73 5.47
CA ALA A 67 10.43 12.93 6.68
C ALA A 67 9.55 11.67 6.62
N ALA A 68 8.31 11.79 6.13
CA ALA A 68 7.42 10.66 5.88
C ALA A 68 8.00 9.70 4.83
N LEU A 69 8.53 10.22 3.71
CA LEU A 69 9.25 9.43 2.72
C LEU A 69 10.42 8.64 3.33
N LYS A 70 11.26 9.30 4.13
CA LYS A 70 12.36 8.66 4.86
C LYS A 70 11.86 7.56 5.80
N ARG A 71 10.70 7.73 6.44
CA ARG A 71 10.09 6.68 7.29
C ARG A 71 9.66 5.48 6.47
N ILE A 72 8.97 5.69 5.34
CA ILE A 72 8.57 4.60 4.45
C ILE A 72 9.80 3.82 3.99
N LEU A 73 10.88 4.50 3.58
CA LEU A 73 12.14 3.86 3.22
C LEU A 73 12.78 3.04 4.36
N ARG A 74 12.69 3.52 5.61
CA ARG A 74 13.15 2.76 6.80
C ARG A 74 12.29 1.54 7.07
N TYR A 75 10.98 1.62 6.86
CA TYR A 75 10.07 0.49 6.96
C TYR A 75 10.37 -0.55 5.86
N VAL A 76 10.59 -0.08 4.63
CA VAL A 76 10.99 -0.93 3.50
C VAL A 76 12.27 -1.70 3.82
N ARG A 77 13.25 -1.07 4.45
CA ARG A 77 14.54 -1.70 4.77
C ARG A 77 14.50 -2.63 5.99
N GLY A 78 13.55 -2.46 6.91
CA GLY A 78 13.45 -3.31 8.11
C GLY A 78 13.11 -4.77 7.79
N ASP A 79 13.14 -5.64 8.81
CA ASP A 79 12.88 -7.10 8.71
C ASP A 79 11.50 -7.51 8.17
N ASN A 80 10.67 -6.55 7.75
CA ASN A 80 9.38 -6.78 7.09
C ASN A 80 9.52 -7.10 5.59
N LEU A 81 10.73 -7.37 5.08
CA LEU A 81 10.99 -7.58 3.65
C LEU A 81 10.35 -8.88 3.10
N LEU A 82 9.85 -9.80 3.96
CA LEU A 82 9.37 -11.13 3.55
C LEU A 82 8.10 -11.64 4.27
N SER A 83 7.24 -10.80 4.85
CA SER A 83 5.95 -11.32 5.37
C SER A 83 4.83 -11.21 4.32
N TRP A 84 4.82 -12.13 3.36
CA TRP A 84 3.58 -12.43 2.62
C TRP A 84 2.68 -13.25 3.54
N SER A 85 1.66 -12.61 4.10
CA SER A 85 0.59 -13.32 4.82
C SER A 85 -0.58 -13.54 3.87
N SER A 86 -0.62 -14.70 3.22
CA SER A 86 -1.85 -15.18 2.61
C SER A 86 -2.69 -15.90 3.66
N LYS A 87 -3.96 -15.49 3.80
CA LYS A 87 -4.91 -16.28 4.58
C LYS A 87 -5.10 -17.59 3.85
N ARG A 88 -4.65 -18.71 4.45
CA ARG A 88 -4.77 -20.05 3.86
C ARG A 88 -6.23 -20.27 3.45
N GLN A 89 -6.50 -20.23 2.15
CA GLN A 89 -7.80 -20.61 1.64
C GLN A 89 -8.01 -22.08 1.96
N HIS A 90 -9.20 -22.45 2.45
CA HIS A 90 -9.55 -23.84 2.73
C HIS A 90 -9.35 -24.73 1.49
N THR A 91 -9.46 -24.12 0.31
CA THR A 91 -9.26 -24.80 -0.98
C THR A 91 -8.26 -24.01 -1.83
N ILE A 92 -7.14 -24.63 -2.16
CA ILE A 92 -6.11 -24.07 -3.05
C ILE A 92 -6.46 -24.46 -4.49
N SER A 93 -6.36 -23.52 -5.43
CA SER A 93 -6.51 -23.82 -6.87
C SER A 93 -5.18 -24.36 -7.40
N ARG A 94 -5.21 -25.47 -8.12
CA ARG A 94 -4.02 -26.12 -8.69
C ARG A 94 -3.63 -25.54 -10.05
N SER A 95 -4.47 -24.69 -10.64
CA SER A 95 -4.23 -23.97 -11.89
C SER A 95 -4.87 -22.56 -11.86
N SER A 96 -4.40 -21.67 -12.73
CA SER A 96 -5.01 -20.32 -12.90
C SER A 96 -6.45 -20.42 -13.39
N ALA A 97 -6.72 -21.31 -14.34
CA ALA A 97 -8.07 -21.57 -14.85
C ALA A 97 -9.03 -22.01 -13.73
N GLU A 98 -8.60 -22.88 -12.83
CA GLU A 98 -9.41 -23.29 -11.67
C GLU A 98 -9.69 -22.12 -10.72
N ALA A 99 -8.73 -21.21 -10.52
CA ALA A 99 -8.96 -20.00 -9.73
C ALA A 99 -9.98 -19.06 -10.38
N GLU A 100 -9.92 -18.88 -11.70
CA GLU A 100 -10.89 -18.08 -12.47
C GLU A 100 -12.31 -18.67 -12.37
N TYR A 101 -12.46 -19.97 -12.61
CA TYR A 101 -13.75 -20.65 -12.49
C TYR A 101 -14.35 -20.54 -11.07
N ARG A 102 -13.52 -20.67 -10.03
CA ARG A 102 -13.96 -20.49 -8.64
C ARG A 102 -14.37 -19.05 -8.33
N GLY A 103 -13.66 -18.07 -8.88
CA GLY A 103 -14.03 -16.66 -8.78
C GLY A 103 -15.41 -16.40 -9.37
N ILE A 104 -15.66 -16.89 -10.58
CA ILE A 104 -16.96 -16.77 -11.26
C ILE A 104 -18.06 -17.46 -10.45
N ALA A 105 -17.83 -18.67 -9.95
CA ALA A 105 -18.81 -19.41 -9.16
C ALA A 105 -19.24 -18.66 -7.89
N ASN A 106 -18.29 -18.03 -7.18
CA ASN A 106 -18.61 -17.22 -6.00
C ASN A 106 -19.46 -16.00 -6.34
N VAL A 107 -19.12 -15.28 -7.41
CA VAL A 107 -19.91 -14.12 -7.87
C VAL A 107 -21.34 -14.54 -8.25
N VAL A 108 -21.50 -15.68 -8.93
CA VAL A 108 -22.82 -16.21 -9.28
C VAL A 108 -23.62 -16.59 -8.02
N ALA A 109 -22.97 -17.18 -7.01
CA ALA A 109 -23.63 -17.52 -5.75
C ALA A 109 -24.08 -16.27 -4.97
N GLU A 110 -23.23 -15.25 -4.86
CA GLU A 110 -23.56 -13.98 -4.20
C GLU A 110 -24.69 -13.24 -4.91
N THR A 111 -24.64 -13.16 -6.25
CA THR A 111 -25.69 -12.52 -7.05
C THR A 111 -27.02 -13.27 -6.96
N ALA A 112 -27.00 -14.60 -6.96
CA ALA A 112 -28.19 -15.41 -6.74
C ALA A 112 -28.77 -15.22 -5.34
N TRP A 113 -27.92 -15.15 -4.31
CA TRP A 113 -28.33 -14.88 -2.94
C TRP A 113 -28.98 -13.49 -2.80
N LEU A 114 -28.35 -12.45 -3.34
CA LEU A 114 -28.90 -11.09 -3.36
C LEU A 114 -30.24 -11.03 -4.09
N ARG A 115 -30.37 -11.75 -5.22
CA ARG A 115 -31.63 -11.82 -5.98
C ARG A 115 -32.76 -12.46 -5.17
N ASN A 116 -32.47 -13.50 -4.39
CA ASN A 116 -33.47 -14.13 -3.53
C ASN A 116 -33.85 -13.23 -2.35
N LEU A 117 -32.87 -12.57 -1.73
CA LEU A 117 -33.11 -11.61 -0.65
C LEU A 117 -34.05 -10.47 -1.11
N LEU A 118 -33.82 -9.92 -2.31
CA LEU A 118 -34.68 -8.88 -2.88
C LEU A 118 -36.08 -9.37 -3.28
N ARG A 119 -36.29 -10.68 -3.40
CA ARG A 119 -37.62 -11.26 -3.67
C ARG A 119 -38.42 -11.53 -2.40
N GLU A 120 -37.76 -11.65 -1.26
CA GLU A 120 -38.37 -11.88 0.05
C GLU A 120 -38.76 -10.58 0.77
N LEU A 121 -38.26 -9.43 0.30
CA LEU A 121 -38.63 -8.08 0.74
C LEU A 121 -39.87 -7.57 0.00
#